data_AF-A0A6V7XP42-F1
#
_entry.id   AF-A0A6V7XP42-F1
#
_cell.length_a   1.000
_cell.length_b   1.000
_cell.length_c   1.000
_cell.angle_alpha   90.00
_cell.angle_beta   90.00
_cell.angle_gamma   90.00
#
_symmetry.space_group_name_H-M   'P 1'
#
loop_
_entity.id
_entity.type
_entity.pdbx_description
1 polymer ?
#
loop_
_entity_poly.entity_id
_entity_poly.type
_entity_poly.pdbx_seq_one_letter_code
_entity_poly.pdbx_strand_id
1 'polypeptide(L)'
;MNSSNNSSFNLFSTAECLFSNFSQLFPNTSLASRLYQRLDLTNLRLIFYLTTPWESTFDNINDVPNYNVQVSAWWMMLIFLEFIILTITGHSDRFALNDSITSVCAGMLSQCFKFGGRAIAIFGYIWIWENFRIIELPLNIAWIWGICLITQDFVYYLGHRAIHEAGFFWGLHTIHHSSQYFNLSTALRQAAIQAWEIIENIF
;
A
#
# COMPACT_ATOMS: atom_id res chain seq x y z
N MET A 1 46.63 27.51 26.33
CA MET A 1 45.29 27.25 26.88
C MET A 1 44.34 27.02 25.70
N ASN A 2 43.86 25.78 25.61
CA ASN A 2 42.72 25.22 24.89
C ASN A 2 42.43 25.58 23.42
N SER A 3 42.68 24.56 22.60
CA SER A 3 41.92 24.20 21.42
C SER A 3 40.42 24.03 21.70
N SER A 4 39.57 24.37 20.74
CA SER A 4 38.41 23.54 20.41
C SER A 4 38.03 23.75 18.94
N ASN A 5 38.42 22.78 18.11
CA ASN A 5 37.87 22.60 16.78
C ASN A 5 36.46 22.01 16.94
N ASN A 6 35.44 22.84 16.81
CA ASN A 6 34.08 22.35 16.60
C ASN A 6 33.87 22.11 15.10
N SER A 7 34.26 20.93 14.64
CA SER A 7 33.78 20.40 13.36
C SER A 7 32.35 19.92 13.54
N SER A 8 31.39 20.84 13.54
CA SER A 8 29.97 20.50 13.39
C SER A 8 29.78 19.92 12.00
N PHE A 9 29.64 18.60 11.93
CA PHE A 9 29.30 17.86 10.71
C PHE A 9 27.91 18.34 10.27
N ASN A 10 27.89 19.27 9.30
CA ASN A 10 26.66 19.91 8.88
C ASN A 10 25.96 18.99 7.86
N LEU A 11 25.10 18.09 8.37
CA LEU A 11 24.35 17.10 7.59
C LEU A 11 23.64 17.70 6.35
N PHE A 12 23.22 18.95 6.44
CA PHE A 12 22.61 19.70 5.34
C PHE A 12 23.58 19.95 4.16
N SER A 13 24.84 20.31 4.43
CA SER A 13 25.84 20.55 3.39
C SER A 13 26.23 19.25 2.66
N THR A 14 26.29 18.13 3.39
CA THR A 14 26.56 16.82 2.78
C THR A 14 25.37 16.34 1.93
N ALA A 15 24.14 16.62 2.35
CA ALA A 15 22.95 16.29 1.57
C ALA A 15 22.92 17.09 0.26
N GLU A 16 23.12 18.41 0.30
CA GLU A 16 23.15 19.26 -0.89
C GLU A 16 24.23 18.84 -1.91
N CYS A 17 25.41 18.44 -1.43
CA CYS A 17 26.49 17.91 -2.27
C CYS A 17 26.14 16.54 -2.90
N LEU A 18 25.43 15.67 -2.18
CA LEU A 18 24.94 14.40 -2.74
C LEU A 18 23.85 14.63 -3.80
N PHE A 19 22.92 15.56 -3.57
CA PHE A 19 21.88 15.94 -4.53
C PHE A 19 22.46 16.54 -5.82
N SER A 20 23.48 17.41 -5.72
CA SER A 20 24.11 18.02 -6.89
C SER A 20 24.85 17.01 -7.76
N ASN A 21 25.53 16.02 -7.15
CA ASN A 21 26.20 14.95 -7.89
C ASN A 21 25.21 13.95 -8.52
N PHE A 22 24.08 13.66 -7.86
CA PHE A 22 23.08 12.73 -8.39
C PHE A 22 22.33 13.29 -9.61
N SER A 23 22.00 14.59 -9.59
CA SER A 23 21.33 15.26 -10.72
C SER A 23 22.20 15.38 -11.98
N GLN A 24 23.53 15.29 -11.84
CA GLN A 24 24.45 15.18 -12.98
C GLN A 24 24.43 13.77 -13.62
N LEU A 25 24.13 12.73 -12.83
CA LEU A 25 24.10 11.33 -13.30
C LEU A 25 22.76 10.95 -13.94
N PHE A 26 21.66 11.56 -13.49
CA PHE A 26 20.32 11.24 -13.98
C PHE A 26 19.50 12.50 -14.27
N PRO A 27 18.85 12.59 -15.45
CA PRO A 27 17.90 13.66 -15.73
C PRO A 27 16.79 13.70 -14.67
N ASN A 28 16.31 14.91 -14.35
CA ASN A 28 15.22 15.12 -13.38
C ASN A 28 13.90 14.41 -13.75
N THR A 29 13.74 13.99 -15.00
CA THR A 29 12.58 13.22 -15.49
C THR A 29 12.73 11.70 -15.33
N SER A 30 13.93 11.22 -15.01
CA SER A 30 14.21 9.79 -14.90
C SER A 30 13.45 9.14 -13.74
N LEU A 31 13.21 7.83 -13.83
CA LEU A 31 12.62 7.07 -12.72
C LEU A 31 13.53 7.11 -11.48
N ALA A 32 14.84 6.96 -11.67
CA ALA A 32 15.82 6.99 -10.58
C ALA A 32 15.78 8.32 -9.81
N SER A 33 15.75 9.46 -10.52
CA SER A 33 15.60 10.78 -9.90
C SER A 33 14.31 10.89 -9.09
N ARG A 34 13.18 10.42 -9.64
CA ARG A 34 11.89 10.42 -8.94
C ARG A 34 11.86 9.53 -7.70
N LEU A 35 12.51 8.37 -7.74
CA LEU A 35 12.61 7.48 -6.57
C LEU A 35 13.51 8.09 -5.50
N TYR A 36 14.65 8.64 -5.90
CA TYR A 36 15.60 9.27 -4.99
C TYR A 36 14.99 10.48 -4.27
N GLN A 37 14.27 11.35 -5.00
CA GLN A 37 13.56 12.49 -4.41
C GLN A 37 12.51 12.11 -3.37
N ARG A 38 12.02 10.86 -3.38
CA ARG A 38 11.03 10.35 -2.42
C ARG A 38 11.68 9.72 -1.19
N LEU A 39 12.98 9.47 -1.20
CA LEU A 39 13.73 8.94 -0.05
C LEU A 39 14.09 10.04 0.94
N ASP A 40 13.09 10.80 1.38
CA ASP A 40 13.23 11.85 2.39
C ASP A 40 12.56 11.45 3.71
N LEU A 41 12.93 12.12 4.80
CA LEU A 41 12.42 11.80 6.14
C LEU A 41 10.92 12.06 6.30
N THR A 42 10.33 12.94 5.49
CA THR A 42 8.89 13.17 5.49
C THR A 42 8.14 11.97 4.96
N ASN A 43 8.57 11.40 3.83
CA ASN A 43 7.95 10.17 3.32
C ASN A 43 8.25 8.95 4.21
N LEU A 44 9.42 8.92 4.87
CA LEU A 44 9.75 7.83 5.79
C LEU A 44 8.79 7.78 6.98
N ARG A 45 8.48 8.94 7.57
CA ARG A 45 7.59 9.02 8.75
C ARG A 45 6.20 8.47 8.44
N LEU A 46 5.73 8.66 7.21
CA LEU A 46 4.40 8.22 6.75
C LEU A 46 4.23 6.70 6.78
N ILE A 47 5.31 5.93 6.54
CA ILE A 47 5.27 4.46 6.63
C ILE A 47 4.91 3.99 8.05
N PHE A 48 5.35 4.75 9.05
CA PHE A 48 5.14 4.42 10.46
C PHE A 48 3.96 5.18 11.06
N TYR A 49 3.10 5.77 10.22
CA TYR A 49 1.97 6.59 10.66
C TYR A 49 2.37 7.73 11.62
N LEU A 50 3.60 8.21 11.52
CA LEU A 50 4.12 9.33 12.33
C LEU A 50 3.68 10.66 11.74
N THR A 51 2.36 10.83 11.61
CA THR A 51 1.72 12.05 11.10
C THR A 51 0.58 12.46 12.03
N THR A 52 0.32 13.76 12.11
CA THR A 52 -0.79 14.28 12.89
C THR A 52 -2.06 14.37 12.04
N PRO A 53 -3.26 14.38 12.67
CA PRO A 53 -4.52 14.56 11.93
C PRO A 53 -4.55 15.83 11.07
N TRP A 54 -3.90 16.90 11.52
CA TRP A 54 -3.86 18.19 10.82
C TRP A 54 -3.05 18.16 9.52
N GLU A 55 -2.09 17.25 9.39
CA GLU A 55 -1.26 17.07 8.18
C GLU A 55 -1.93 16.17 7.13
N SER A 56 -2.96 15.43 7.53
CA SER A 56 -3.66 14.45 6.70
C SER A 56 -5.13 14.81 6.45
N THR A 57 -5.56 15.99 6.91
CA THR A 57 -6.89 16.54 6.67
C THR A 57 -6.80 17.63 5.61
N PHE A 58 -7.60 17.50 4.54
CA PHE A 58 -7.62 18.44 3.42
C PHE A 58 -9.05 18.92 3.17
N ASP A 59 -9.19 20.19 2.77
CA ASP A 59 -10.49 20.77 2.44
C ASP A 59 -11.05 20.21 1.12
N ASN A 60 -10.18 19.92 0.15
CA ASN A 60 -10.58 19.37 -1.15
C ASN A 60 -9.89 18.02 -1.41
N ILE A 61 -10.60 17.13 -2.11
CA ILE A 61 -10.06 15.83 -2.51
C ILE A 61 -8.87 15.92 -3.46
N ASN A 62 -8.79 17.00 -4.25
CA ASN A 62 -7.69 17.22 -5.20
C ASN A 62 -6.37 17.57 -4.49
N ASP A 63 -6.44 18.01 -3.24
CA ASP A 63 -5.27 18.36 -2.44
C ASP A 63 -4.70 17.14 -1.71
N VAL A 64 -5.47 16.04 -1.65
CA VAL A 64 -5.05 14.78 -1.01
C VAL A 64 -3.92 14.14 -1.83
N PRO A 65 -2.70 14.03 -1.27
CA PRO A 65 -1.60 13.43 -1.98
C PRO A 65 -1.79 11.92 -2.13
N ASN A 66 -1.18 11.35 -3.18
CA ASN A 66 -1.12 9.91 -3.32
C ASN A 66 -0.05 9.33 -2.39
N TYR A 67 -0.45 8.99 -1.16
CA TYR A 67 0.44 8.43 -0.14
C TYR A 67 1.14 7.15 -0.59
N ASN A 68 0.48 6.28 -1.36
CA ASN A 68 1.09 5.06 -1.90
C ASN A 68 2.34 5.38 -2.72
N VAL A 69 2.29 6.44 -3.53
CA VAL A 69 3.42 6.88 -4.36
C VAL A 69 4.54 7.51 -3.52
N GLN A 70 4.19 8.21 -2.45
CA GLN A 70 5.16 8.84 -1.54
C GLN A 70 5.96 7.79 -0.76
N VAL A 71 5.29 6.77 -0.21
CA VAL A 71 5.94 5.76 0.63
C VAL A 71 6.60 4.62 -0.14
N SER A 72 6.24 4.41 -1.42
CA SER A 72 6.70 3.24 -2.19
C SER A 72 8.22 3.16 -2.33
N ALA A 73 8.90 4.31 -2.46
CA ALA A 73 10.35 4.36 -2.57
C ALA A 73 11.04 3.80 -1.31
N TRP A 74 10.59 4.25 -0.14
CA TRP A 74 11.09 3.75 1.14
C TRP A 74 10.72 2.29 1.38
N TRP A 75 9.50 1.89 1.03
CA TRP A 75 9.08 0.49 1.17
C TRP A 75 9.96 -0.46 0.33
N MET A 76 10.29 -0.11 -0.92
CA MET A 76 11.26 -0.85 -1.72
C MET A 76 12.65 -0.84 -1.08
N MET A 77 13.09 0.31 -0.56
CA MET A 77 14.38 0.43 0.12
C MET A 77 14.46 -0.50 1.35
N LEU A 78 13.39 -0.61 2.13
CA LEU A 78 13.34 -1.50 3.28
C LEU A 78 13.48 -2.97 2.89
N ILE A 79 12.88 -3.41 1.77
CA ILE A 79 13.10 -4.76 1.23
C ILE A 79 14.56 -4.98 0.85
N PHE A 80 15.19 -4.03 0.16
CA PHE A 80 16.62 -4.15 -0.18
C PHE A 80 17.50 -4.18 1.06
N LEU A 81 17.19 -3.36 2.08
CA LEU A 81 17.90 -3.34 3.35
C LEU A 81 17.73 -4.66 4.11
N GLU A 82 16.54 -5.24 4.16
CA GLU A 82 16.30 -6.56 4.74
C GLU A 82 17.21 -7.61 4.09
N PHE A 83 17.29 -7.64 2.76
CA PHE A 83 18.18 -8.56 2.03
C PHE A 83 19.66 -8.36 2.37
N ILE A 84 20.13 -7.11 2.44
CA ILE A 84 21.51 -6.79 2.80
C ILE A 84 21.80 -7.22 4.25
N ILE A 85 20.92 -6.90 5.19
CA ILE A 85 21.07 -7.23 6.62
C ILE A 85 21.10 -8.75 6.82
N LEU A 86 20.20 -9.50 6.18
CA LEU A 86 20.18 -10.96 6.27
C LEU A 86 21.48 -11.58 5.72
N THR A 87 22.01 -11.01 4.63
CA THR A 87 23.27 -11.46 4.03
C THR A 87 24.46 -11.19 4.96
N ILE A 88 24.57 -9.97 5.50
CA ILE A 88 25.69 -9.57 6.37
C ILE A 88 25.66 -10.32 7.71
N THR A 89 24.47 -10.56 8.26
CA THR A 89 24.31 -11.28 9.54
C THR A 89 24.43 -12.80 9.41
N GLY A 90 24.63 -13.33 8.20
CA GLY A 90 24.78 -14.76 7.94
C GLY A 90 23.49 -15.57 7.98
N HIS A 91 22.32 -14.91 7.99
CA HIS A 91 20.99 -15.54 7.95
C HIS A 91 20.51 -15.73 6.50
N SER A 92 21.39 -16.26 5.65
CA SER A 92 21.06 -16.52 4.24
C SER A 92 20.01 -17.64 4.06
N ASP A 93 19.75 -18.44 5.10
CA ASP A 93 18.65 -19.39 5.17
C ASP A 93 17.27 -18.72 5.10
N ARG A 94 17.18 -17.46 5.55
CA ARG A 94 15.97 -16.63 5.48
C ARG A 94 15.92 -15.76 4.23
N PHE A 95 17.00 -15.75 3.44
CA PHE A 95 17.10 -15.07 2.16
C PHE A 95 16.31 -15.85 1.09
N ALA A 96 14.99 -15.81 1.19
CA ALA A 96 14.08 -16.53 0.30
C ALA A 96 13.77 -15.73 -0.97
N LEU A 97 14.78 -15.54 -1.83
CA LEU A 97 14.64 -14.74 -3.05
C LEU A 97 13.53 -15.26 -3.98
N ASN A 98 13.35 -16.58 -4.04
CA ASN A 98 12.25 -17.22 -4.75
C ASN A 98 10.88 -16.82 -4.18
N ASP A 99 10.73 -16.76 -2.86
CA ASP A 99 9.49 -16.34 -2.21
C ASP A 99 9.21 -14.85 -2.45
N SER A 100 10.27 -14.03 -2.48
CA SER A 100 10.13 -12.60 -2.79
C SER A 100 9.73 -12.34 -4.23
N ILE A 101 10.34 -13.02 -5.20
CA ILE A 101 9.93 -12.94 -6.60
C ILE A 101 8.48 -13.40 -6.75
N THR A 102 8.11 -14.51 -6.11
CA THR A 102 6.73 -15.02 -6.13
C THR A 102 5.75 -13.99 -5.57
N SER A 103 6.09 -13.34 -4.46
CA SER A 103 5.25 -12.32 -3.83
C SER A 103 5.09 -11.08 -4.70
N VAL A 104 6.17 -10.61 -5.35
CA VAL A 104 6.10 -9.50 -6.32
C VAL A 104 5.24 -9.87 -7.52
N CYS A 105 5.45 -11.05 -8.10
CA CYS A 105 4.66 -11.52 -9.25
C CYS A 105 3.17 -11.66 -8.90
N ALA A 106 2.84 -12.18 -7.72
CA ALA A 106 1.47 -12.29 -7.24
C ALA A 106 0.81 -10.90 -7.11
N GLY A 107 1.54 -9.93 -6.54
CA GLY A 107 1.08 -8.54 -6.45
C GLY A 107 0.83 -7.90 -7.81
N MET A 108 1.75 -8.07 -8.76
CA MET A 108 1.58 -7.58 -10.13
C MET A 108 0.37 -8.21 -10.82
N LEU A 109 0.22 -9.53 -10.69
CA LEU A 109 -0.92 -10.25 -11.25
C LEU A 109 -2.24 -9.73 -10.66
N SER A 110 -2.29 -9.50 -9.34
CA SER A 110 -3.44 -8.91 -8.67
C SER A 110 -3.83 -7.56 -9.28
N GLN A 111 -2.85 -6.67 -9.54
CA GLN A 111 -3.13 -5.37 -10.18
C GLN A 111 -3.79 -5.51 -11.56
N CYS A 112 -3.41 -6.52 -12.36
CA CYS A 112 -4.02 -6.76 -13.66
C CYS A 112 -5.52 -7.09 -13.53
N PHE A 113 -5.89 -7.90 -12.53
CA PHE A 113 -7.27 -8.30 -12.31
C PHE A 113 -8.12 -7.24 -11.61
N LYS A 114 -7.54 -6.30 -10.85
CA LYS A 114 -8.28 -5.21 -10.21
C LYS A 114 -9.11 -4.41 -11.21
N PHE A 115 -8.57 -4.13 -12.39
CA PHE A 115 -9.27 -3.36 -13.43
C PHE A 115 -10.52 -4.10 -13.94
N GLY A 116 -10.40 -5.39 -14.25
CA GLY A 116 -11.52 -6.22 -14.68
C GLY A 116 -12.56 -6.40 -13.57
N GLY A 117 -12.11 -6.66 -12.34
CA GLY A 117 -12.96 -6.82 -11.17
C GLY A 117 -13.80 -5.57 -10.89
N ARG A 118 -13.20 -4.38 -10.91
CA ARG A 118 -13.92 -3.11 -10.72
C ARG A 118 -14.98 -2.85 -11.79
N ALA A 119 -14.67 -3.15 -13.05
CA ALA A 119 -15.66 -3.00 -14.12
C ALA A 119 -16.87 -3.92 -13.88
N ILE A 120 -16.62 -5.20 -13.55
CA ILE A 120 -17.67 -6.16 -13.24
C ILE A 120 -18.49 -5.70 -12.04
N ALA A 121 -17.85 -5.20 -10.97
CA ALA A 121 -18.53 -4.68 -9.78
C ALA A 121 -19.46 -3.51 -10.12
N ILE A 122 -18.99 -2.51 -10.87
CA ILE A 122 -19.79 -1.34 -11.25
C ILE A 122 -20.98 -1.74 -12.13
N PHE A 123 -20.76 -2.54 -13.18
CA PHE A 123 -21.84 -2.97 -14.06
C PHE A 123 -22.84 -3.89 -13.35
N GLY A 124 -22.34 -4.76 -12.46
CA GLY A 124 -23.17 -5.59 -11.60
C GLY A 124 -24.03 -4.75 -10.66
N TYR A 125 -23.45 -3.73 -10.01
CA TYR A 125 -24.18 -2.79 -9.17
C TYR A 125 -25.29 -2.08 -9.95
N ILE A 126 -24.99 -1.50 -11.12
CA ILE A 126 -25.98 -0.82 -11.96
C ILE A 126 -27.10 -1.79 -12.35
N TRP A 127 -26.76 -3.01 -12.76
CA TRP A 127 -27.77 -4.00 -13.13
C TRP A 127 -28.68 -4.38 -11.96
N ILE A 128 -28.12 -4.57 -10.76
CA ILE A 128 -28.89 -4.84 -9.54
C ILE A 128 -29.78 -3.64 -9.20
N TRP A 129 -29.22 -2.42 -9.25
CA TRP A 129 -29.94 -1.18 -8.95
C TRP A 129 -31.13 -0.97 -9.89
N GLU A 130 -30.98 -1.23 -11.18
CA GLU A 130 -32.06 -1.02 -12.15
C GLU A 130 -33.16 -2.09 -12.09
N ASN A 131 -32.83 -3.32 -11.68
CA ASN A 131 -33.79 -4.43 -11.75
C ASN A 131 -34.36 -4.85 -10.38
N PHE A 132 -33.64 -4.60 -9.28
CA PHE A 132 -33.95 -5.16 -7.96
C PHE A 132 -34.02 -4.12 -6.84
N ARG A 133 -33.92 -2.81 -7.12
CA ARG A 133 -34.14 -1.80 -6.07
C ARG A 133 -35.59 -1.86 -5.59
N ILE A 134 -35.75 -1.97 -4.26
CA ILE A 134 -37.08 -2.08 -3.63
C ILE A 134 -37.56 -0.69 -3.20
N ILE A 135 -36.67 0.11 -2.60
CA ILE A 135 -36.95 1.44 -2.08
C ILE A 135 -35.78 2.37 -2.35
N GLU A 136 -36.08 3.66 -2.53
CA GLU A 136 -35.09 4.73 -2.60
C GLU A 136 -35.06 5.47 -1.25
N LEU A 137 -33.90 5.44 -0.60
CA LEU A 137 -33.71 6.02 0.73
C LEU A 137 -33.26 7.50 0.61
N PRO A 138 -33.92 8.44 1.29
CA PRO A 138 -33.57 9.87 1.21
C PRO A 138 -32.24 10.18 1.89
N LEU A 139 -31.31 10.79 1.14
CA LEU A 139 -29.93 11.04 1.59
C LEU A 139 -29.80 12.10 2.70
N ASN A 140 -30.84 12.92 2.92
CA ASN A 140 -30.84 14.00 3.90
C ASN A 140 -31.21 13.54 5.33
N ILE A 141 -31.44 12.24 5.55
CA ILE A 141 -31.86 11.70 6.85
C ILE A 141 -30.68 11.02 7.54
N ALA A 142 -30.23 11.56 8.67
CA ALA A 142 -29.04 11.10 9.37
C ALA A 142 -29.10 9.63 9.85
N TRP A 143 -30.26 9.14 10.31
CA TRP A 143 -30.37 7.76 10.80
C TRP A 143 -30.24 6.73 9.67
N ILE A 144 -30.54 7.09 8.43
CA ILE A 144 -30.36 6.21 7.27
C ILE A 144 -28.88 5.88 7.09
N TRP A 145 -28.01 6.89 7.20
CA TRP A 145 -26.56 6.67 7.18
C TRP A 145 -26.08 5.76 8.30
N GLY A 146 -26.67 5.87 9.49
CA GLY A 146 -26.38 4.96 10.60
C GLY A 146 -26.74 3.51 10.27
N ILE A 147 -27.89 3.27 9.66
CA ILE A 147 -28.29 1.92 9.21
C ILE A 147 -27.39 1.43 8.06
N CYS A 148 -27.07 2.28 7.09
CA CYS A 148 -26.17 1.93 6.00
C CYS A 148 -24.80 1.50 6.54
N LEU A 149 -24.24 2.23 7.51
CA LEU A 149 -22.97 1.90 8.14
C LEU A 149 -23.03 0.53 8.83
N ILE A 150 -24.04 0.29 9.66
CA ILE A 150 -24.19 -1.01 10.35
C ILE A 150 -24.38 -2.15 9.35
N THR A 151 -25.16 -1.92 8.29
CA THR A 151 -25.41 -2.93 7.26
C THR A 151 -24.13 -3.23 6.48
N GLN A 152 -23.36 -2.19 6.12
CA GLN A 152 -22.08 -2.33 5.46
C GLN A 152 -21.12 -3.17 6.30
N ASP A 153 -20.95 -2.81 7.59
CA ASP A 153 -20.07 -3.54 8.51
C ASP A 153 -20.50 -5.01 8.67
N PHE A 154 -21.81 -5.25 8.74
CA PHE A 154 -22.34 -6.61 8.87
C PHE A 154 -22.12 -7.46 7.61
N VAL A 155 -22.41 -6.91 6.43
CA VAL A 155 -22.18 -7.59 5.15
C VAL A 155 -20.68 -7.83 4.93
N TYR A 156 -19.85 -6.86 5.28
CA TYR A 156 -18.41 -6.97 5.28
C TYR A 156 -17.94 -8.14 6.16
N TYR A 157 -18.42 -8.21 7.40
CA TYR A 157 -18.11 -9.31 8.33
C TYR A 157 -18.53 -10.67 7.76
N LEU A 158 -19.75 -10.79 7.20
CA LEU A 158 -20.22 -12.04 6.60
C LEU A 158 -19.35 -12.48 5.42
N GLY A 159 -18.98 -11.55 4.55
CA GLY A 159 -18.09 -11.82 3.43
C GLY A 159 -16.70 -12.27 3.90
N HIS A 160 -16.12 -11.57 4.88
CA HIS A 160 -14.83 -11.93 5.46
C HIS A 160 -14.88 -13.31 6.14
N ARG A 161 -15.94 -13.60 6.90
CA ARG A 161 -16.17 -14.91 7.51
C ARG A 161 -16.29 -16.01 6.45
N ALA A 162 -17.07 -15.79 5.40
CA ALA A 162 -17.22 -16.75 4.31
C ALA A 162 -15.87 -17.05 3.63
N ILE A 163 -15.00 -16.05 3.51
CA ILE A 163 -13.63 -16.20 3.01
C ILE A 163 -12.79 -17.13 3.89
N HIS A 164 -12.97 -17.09 5.20
CA HIS A 164 -12.23 -17.93 6.13
C HIS A 164 -12.85 -19.32 6.37
N GLU A 165 -14.16 -19.48 6.18
CA GLU A 165 -14.87 -20.73 6.48
C GLU A 165 -15.15 -21.61 5.25
N ALA A 166 -15.34 -21.04 4.06
CA ALA A 166 -15.66 -21.81 2.86
C ALA A 166 -14.42 -22.13 2.04
N GLY A 167 -14.19 -23.42 1.73
CA GLY A 167 -12.97 -23.89 1.09
C GLY A 167 -12.62 -23.22 -0.24
N PHE A 168 -13.62 -22.89 -1.07
CA PHE A 168 -13.39 -22.16 -2.33
C PHE A 168 -12.82 -20.76 -2.10
N PHE A 169 -13.46 -19.97 -1.22
CA PHE A 169 -13.00 -18.61 -0.92
C PHE A 169 -11.70 -18.62 -0.11
N TRP A 170 -11.54 -19.59 0.79
CA TRP A 170 -10.29 -19.80 1.52
C TRP A 170 -9.12 -20.07 0.57
N GLY A 171 -9.32 -20.88 -0.48
CA GLY A 171 -8.30 -21.15 -1.50
C GLY A 171 -7.83 -19.89 -2.23
N LEU A 172 -8.71 -18.90 -2.42
CA LEU A 172 -8.34 -17.59 -2.99
C LEU A 172 -7.61 -16.71 -1.97
N HIS A 173 -7.99 -16.75 -0.71
CA HIS A 173 -7.45 -15.87 0.34
C HIS A 173 -6.13 -16.37 0.96
N THR A 174 -5.97 -17.68 1.13
CA THR A 174 -4.81 -18.27 1.81
C THR A 174 -3.48 -17.94 1.13
N ILE A 175 -3.50 -17.54 -0.15
CA ILE A 175 -2.32 -17.13 -0.94
C ILE A 175 -1.54 -16.02 -0.23
N HIS A 176 -2.23 -15.04 0.37
CA HIS A 176 -1.58 -13.94 1.07
C HIS A 176 -0.87 -14.39 2.35
N HIS A 177 -1.33 -15.47 2.97
CA HIS A 177 -0.77 -16.07 4.16
C HIS A 177 0.20 -17.23 3.86
N SER A 178 0.52 -17.47 2.58
CA SER A 178 1.24 -18.68 2.18
C SER A 178 2.77 -18.53 2.16
N SER A 179 3.32 -17.34 2.47
CA SER A 179 4.77 -17.20 2.62
C SER A 179 5.23 -17.93 3.88
N GLN A 180 6.30 -18.71 3.78
CA GLN A 180 6.89 -19.39 4.93
C GLN A 180 7.88 -18.49 5.70
N TYR A 181 8.41 -17.47 5.03
CA TYR A 181 9.50 -16.63 5.55
C TYR A 181 9.00 -15.29 6.08
N PHE A 182 7.82 -14.83 5.65
CA PHE A 182 7.20 -13.58 6.08
C PHE A 182 8.15 -12.36 6.01
N ASN A 183 8.99 -12.31 4.98
CA ASN A 183 9.85 -11.16 4.68
C ASN A 183 9.01 -9.95 4.21
N LEU A 184 9.60 -8.76 4.09
CA LEU A 184 8.87 -7.53 3.75
C LEU A 184 8.17 -7.60 2.39
N SER A 185 8.70 -8.36 1.44
CA SER A 185 8.07 -8.52 0.12
C SER A 185 6.76 -9.33 0.17
N THR A 186 6.52 -10.08 1.25
CA THR A 186 5.26 -10.79 1.50
C THR A 186 4.05 -9.87 1.49
N ALA A 187 4.21 -8.59 1.83
CA ALA A 187 3.13 -7.60 1.73
C ALA A 187 2.56 -7.48 0.30
N LEU A 188 3.37 -7.73 -0.74
CA LEU A 188 2.92 -7.74 -2.13
C LEU A 188 2.22 -9.03 -2.53
N ARG A 189 2.23 -10.07 -1.70
CA ARG A 189 1.68 -11.37 -2.05
C ARG A 189 0.16 -11.32 -2.04
N GLN A 190 -0.40 -10.73 -3.09
CA GLN A 190 -1.84 -10.57 -3.24
C GLN A 190 -2.42 -11.66 -4.14
N ALA A 191 -3.62 -12.17 -3.81
CA ALA A 191 -4.35 -13.09 -4.66
C ALA A 191 -4.66 -12.42 -6.00
N ALA A 192 -4.60 -13.19 -7.08
CA ALA A 192 -4.92 -12.69 -8.42
C ALA A 192 -6.35 -12.14 -8.45
N ILE A 193 -7.31 -12.91 -7.93
CA ILE A 193 -8.66 -12.44 -7.66
C ILE A 193 -8.76 -12.24 -6.16
N GLN A 194 -8.73 -10.98 -5.72
CA GLN A 194 -9.02 -10.68 -4.33
C GLN A 194 -10.52 -10.88 -4.11
N ALA A 195 -10.90 -11.94 -3.38
CA ALA A 195 -12.29 -12.19 -3.00
C ALA A 195 -12.94 -10.98 -2.30
N TRP A 196 -12.12 -10.16 -1.64
CA TRP A 196 -12.49 -8.93 -0.95
C TRP A 196 -12.91 -7.77 -1.88
N GLU A 197 -12.30 -7.64 -3.07
CA GLU A 197 -12.58 -6.51 -3.98
C GLU A 197 -13.99 -6.59 -4.60
N ILE A 198 -14.55 -7.80 -4.65
CA ILE A 198 -15.93 -8.03 -5.10
C ILE A 198 -16.93 -7.43 -4.09
N ILE A 199 -16.58 -7.36 -2.81
CA ILE A 199 -17.47 -6.88 -1.76
C ILE A 199 -17.35 -5.36 -1.57
N GLU A 200 -16.14 -4.81 -1.65
CA GLU A 200 -15.92 -3.38 -1.38
C GLU A 200 -16.18 -2.45 -2.55
N ASN A 201 -15.93 -2.84 -3.81
CA ASN A 201 -16.10 -1.92 -4.94
C ASN A 201 -17.56 -1.81 -5.42
N ILE A 202 -18.51 -2.36 -4.66
CA ILE A 202 -19.95 -2.32 -4.95
C ILE A 202 -20.69 -1.24 -4.12
N PHE A 203 -20.05 -0.65 -3.10
CA PHE A 203 -20.69 0.35 -2.21
C PHE A 203 -19.85 1.61 -2.04
#